data_AF-A0AAV4KGW6-F1
#
_entry.id   AF-A0AAV4KGW6-F1
#
_cell.length_a   1.000
_cell.length_b   1.000
_cell.length_c   1.000
_cell.angle_alpha   90.00
_cell.angle_beta   90.00
_cell.angle_gamma   90.00
#
_symmetry.space_group_name_H-M   'P 1'
#
loop_
_entity.id
_entity.type
_entity.pdbx_description
1 polymer ?
#
loop_
_entity_poly.entity_id
_entity_poly.type
_entity_poly.pdbx_seq_one_letter_code
_entity_poly.pdbx_strand_id
1 'polypeptide(L)'
;MRAAVRVGIVGGASAVLAGWAWVAAVGRAPVMVVALPVVGAVWLLVLLHHGYLIGRGWAHRRRRRNSRERRAAWAPAAGVRAPIDYPNVLRRPSGDAPVDHQGRYRATGVRLAVLPLLAVLFLTAHTVLPEHGGGLGIGFVLAECLLLGSLVWTVWTEQQPSRPWVTSRVRAELFRREMFLLLAGVGPYLGRTDQEAELVRDARIGLLADAGPSALDRFAHLTDQDPDGGERDWRDEVWRRADDPAVPALGDLGDRMRTYLDHRIRRQRLFMELAAEKCERSEGVLGRTVKGVVLAAVGVAVSYAVLLAAVPDGHRPPTATALIAVLAAGLPPLCNSVLAVQNLLAGQRLAVSYRETRLELLGHENALRRLLGQPEGPELLRSFRTLVVRTESTLTEELRRWRITVAKPEFDAGL
;
A
#
# COMPACT_ATOMS: atom_id res chain seq x y z
N MET A 1 3.40 -8.98 15.11
CA MET A 1 3.32 -10.45 15.14
C MET A 1 4.25 -11.06 14.09
N ARG A 2 5.15 -11.96 14.51
CA ARG A 2 6.16 -12.60 13.62
C ARG A 2 5.49 -13.57 12.64
N ALA A 3 6.10 -13.76 11.46
CA ALA A 3 5.55 -14.63 10.40
C ALA A 3 5.33 -16.08 10.85
N ALA A 4 6.20 -16.61 11.72
CA ALA A 4 6.07 -17.96 12.28
C ALA A 4 4.77 -18.14 13.10
N VAL A 5 4.40 -17.14 13.90
CA VAL A 5 3.15 -17.16 14.69
C VAL A 5 1.93 -17.21 13.76
N ARG A 6 1.95 -16.44 12.66
CA ARG A 6 0.85 -16.47 11.67
C ARG A 6 0.72 -17.83 10.99
N VAL A 7 1.84 -18.47 10.64
CA VAL A 7 1.85 -19.82 10.07
C VAL A 7 1.30 -20.82 11.08
N GLY A 8 1.71 -20.71 12.35
CA GLY A 8 1.17 -21.53 13.44
C GLY A 8 -0.34 -21.37 13.62
N ILE A 9 -0.86 -20.13 13.56
CA ILE A 9 -2.30 -19.86 13.66
C ILE A 9 -3.07 -20.52 12.50
N VAL A 10 -2.62 -20.34 11.25
CA VAL A 10 -3.27 -20.96 10.09
C VAL A 10 -3.19 -22.48 10.16
N GLY A 11 -2.02 -23.04 10.49
CA GLY A 11 -1.83 -24.48 10.64
C GLY A 11 -2.69 -25.09 11.74
N GLY A 12 -2.74 -24.45 12.91
CA GLY A 12 -3.59 -24.86 14.03
C GLY A 12 -5.08 -24.80 13.69
N ALA A 13 -5.54 -23.71 13.07
CA ALA A 13 -6.93 -23.60 12.62
C ALA A 13 -7.30 -24.67 11.58
N SER A 14 -6.39 -24.99 10.64
CA SER A 14 -6.59 -26.07 9.66
C SER A 14 -6.66 -27.44 10.32
N ALA A 15 -5.80 -27.72 11.31
CA ALA A 15 -5.82 -28.97 12.05
C ALA A 15 -7.12 -29.13 12.87
N VAL A 16 -7.58 -28.05 13.50
CA VAL A 16 -8.88 -28.02 14.21
C VAL A 16 -10.03 -28.29 13.24
N LEU A 17 -10.06 -27.63 12.09
CA LEU A 17 -11.09 -27.88 11.06
C LEU A 17 -11.08 -29.33 10.58
N ALA A 18 -9.90 -29.89 10.30
CA ALA A 18 -9.76 -31.28 9.85
C ALA A 18 -10.22 -32.28 10.92
N GLY A 19 -9.83 -32.07 12.18
CA GLY A 19 -10.32 -32.87 13.31
C GLY A 19 -11.82 -32.77 13.49
N TRP A 20 -12.39 -31.57 13.36
CA TRP A 20 -13.83 -31.34 13.46
C TRP A 20 -14.61 -32.03 12.34
N ALA A 21 -14.12 -31.94 11.10
CA ALA A 21 -14.71 -32.61 9.95
C ALA A 21 -14.67 -34.14 10.10
N TRP A 22 -13.55 -34.69 10.59
CA TRP A 22 -13.42 -36.11 10.88
C TRP A 22 -14.43 -36.58 11.93
N VAL A 23 -14.53 -35.85 13.05
CA VAL A 23 -15.47 -36.19 14.14
C VAL A 23 -16.92 -36.03 13.69
N ALA A 24 -17.25 -35.01 12.89
CA ALA A 24 -18.59 -34.84 12.34
C ALA A 24 -18.96 -35.98 11.36
N ALA A 25 -18.01 -36.45 10.55
CA ALA A 25 -18.22 -37.55 9.60
C ALA A 25 -18.37 -38.91 10.30
N VAL A 26 -17.55 -39.18 11.33
CA VAL A 26 -17.51 -40.48 12.02
C VAL A 26 -18.58 -40.56 13.12
N GLY A 27 -18.76 -39.49 13.89
CA GLY A 27 -19.58 -39.49 15.10
C GLY A 27 -21.08 -39.32 14.87
N ARG A 28 -21.52 -38.90 13.66
CA ARG A 28 -22.93 -38.63 13.30
C ARG A 28 -23.73 -37.76 14.29
N ALA A 29 -23.06 -37.05 15.20
CA ALA A 29 -23.71 -36.19 16.18
C ALA A 29 -24.33 -34.97 15.46
N PRO A 30 -25.65 -34.72 15.60
CA PRO A 30 -26.35 -33.70 14.83
C PRO A 30 -25.77 -32.29 15.06
N VAL A 31 -25.33 -31.99 16.28
CA VAL A 31 -24.69 -30.71 16.63
C VAL A 31 -23.37 -30.51 15.88
N MET A 32 -22.58 -31.56 15.70
CA MET A 32 -21.29 -31.47 14.99
C MET A 32 -21.47 -31.24 13.49
N VAL A 33 -22.54 -31.80 12.92
CA VAL A 33 -22.95 -31.60 11.53
C VAL A 33 -23.43 -30.16 11.31
N VAL A 34 -24.25 -29.62 12.23
CA VAL A 34 -24.69 -28.21 12.19
C VAL A 34 -23.51 -27.24 12.34
N ALA A 35 -22.54 -27.53 13.22
CA ALA A 35 -21.42 -26.65 13.48
C ALA A 35 -20.39 -26.61 12.33
N LEU A 36 -20.36 -27.63 11.47
CA LEU A 36 -19.30 -27.79 10.47
C LEU A 36 -19.15 -26.59 9.52
N PRO A 37 -20.22 -26.04 8.90
CA PRO A 37 -20.09 -24.86 8.05
C PRO A 37 -19.63 -23.62 8.84
N VAL A 38 -20.04 -23.49 10.10
CA VAL A 38 -19.63 -22.37 10.97
C VAL A 38 -18.14 -22.43 11.27
N VAL A 39 -17.61 -23.61 11.63
CA VAL A 39 -16.17 -23.82 11.82
C VAL A 39 -15.39 -23.54 10.52
N GLY A 40 -15.94 -23.95 9.37
CA GLY A 40 -15.40 -23.62 8.05
C GLY A 40 -15.34 -22.11 7.78
N ALA A 41 -16.40 -21.36 8.11
CA ALA A 41 -16.43 -19.91 7.96
C ALA A 41 -15.41 -19.21 8.88
N VAL A 42 -15.27 -19.65 10.13
CA VAL A 42 -14.24 -19.15 11.05
C VAL A 42 -12.84 -19.40 10.48
N TRP A 43 -12.59 -20.60 9.95
CA TRP A 43 -11.32 -20.91 9.29
C TRP A 43 -11.06 -20.01 8.06
N LEU A 44 -12.07 -19.76 7.23
CA LEU A 44 -11.95 -18.84 6.08
C LEU A 44 -11.60 -17.41 6.53
N LEU A 45 -12.18 -16.91 7.62
CA LEU A 45 -11.82 -15.61 8.20
C LEU A 45 -10.35 -15.55 8.64
N VAL A 46 -9.88 -16.59 9.33
CA VAL A 46 -8.48 -16.74 9.76
C VAL A 46 -7.55 -16.78 8.55
N LEU A 47 -7.91 -17.56 7.51
CA LEU A 47 -7.14 -17.69 6.28
C LEU A 47 -7.07 -16.38 5.50
N LEU A 48 -8.19 -15.67 5.34
CA LEU A 48 -8.24 -14.39 4.63
C LEU A 48 -7.29 -13.37 5.25
N HIS A 49 -7.29 -13.26 6.59
CA HIS A 49 -6.44 -12.28 7.26
C HIS A 49 -4.97 -12.74 7.33
N HIS A 50 -4.70 -13.91 7.91
CA HIS A 50 -3.33 -14.36 8.15
C HIS A 50 -2.66 -14.92 6.89
N GLY A 51 -3.40 -15.66 6.06
CA GLY A 51 -2.92 -16.16 4.78
C GLY A 51 -2.51 -15.04 3.84
N TYR A 52 -3.30 -13.96 3.74
CA TYR A 52 -2.91 -12.77 2.97
C TYR A 52 -1.59 -12.19 3.46
N LEU A 53 -1.44 -12.00 4.77
CA LEU A 53 -0.23 -11.42 5.35
C LEU A 53 1.01 -12.30 5.18
N ILE A 54 0.85 -13.63 5.26
CA ILE A 54 1.91 -14.60 4.98
C ILE A 54 2.32 -14.52 3.50
N GLY A 55 1.35 -14.60 2.58
CA GLY A 55 1.58 -14.52 1.15
C GLY A 55 2.24 -13.21 0.73
N ARG A 56 1.80 -12.09 1.30
CA ARG A 56 2.43 -10.77 1.14
C ARG A 56 3.89 -10.78 1.60
N GLY A 57 4.17 -11.33 2.78
CA GLY A 57 5.52 -11.43 3.33
C GLY A 57 6.44 -12.27 2.45
N TRP A 58 5.97 -13.43 1.99
CA TRP A 58 6.69 -14.28 1.05
C TRP A 58 6.96 -13.56 -0.28
N ALA A 59 5.93 -12.95 -0.87
CA ALA A 59 6.07 -12.19 -2.10
C ALA A 59 7.02 -10.99 -1.94
N HIS A 60 7.03 -10.31 -0.78
CA HIS A 60 7.99 -9.26 -0.48
C HIS A 60 9.43 -9.77 -0.45
N ARG A 61 9.67 -10.90 0.23
CA ARG A 61 11.01 -11.53 0.29
C ARG A 61 11.50 -11.99 -1.07
N ARG A 62 10.65 -12.69 -1.84
CA ARG A 62 10.96 -13.12 -3.21
C ARG A 62 11.33 -11.93 -4.10
N ARG A 63 10.55 -10.85 -4.03
CA ARG A 63 10.85 -9.62 -4.78
C ARG A 63 12.17 -8.97 -4.37
N ARG A 64 12.46 -8.88 -3.06
CA ARG A 64 13.74 -8.33 -2.60
C ARG A 64 14.93 -9.12 -3.15
N ARG A 65 14.81 -10.44 -3.25
CA ARG A 65 15.83 -11.30 -3.88
C ARG A 65 15.96 -10.98 -5.38
N ASN A 66 14.86 -10.97 -6.12
CA ASN A 66 14.88 -10.71 -7.56
C ASN A 66 15.35 -9.29 -7.93
N SER A 67 15.14 -8.30 -7.07
CA SER A 67 15.59 -6.92 -7.31
C SER A 67 16.98 -6.64 -6.74
N ARG A 68 17.71 -7.64 -6.23
CA ARG A 68 18.97 -7.41 -5.50
C ARG A 68 20.05 -6.87 -6.42
N GLU A 69 20.24 -7.48 -7.58
CA GLU A 69 21.22 -7.06 -8.59
C GLU A 69 20.92 -5.66 -9.11
N ARG A 70 19.66 -5.39 -9.48
CA ARG A 70 19.23 -4.04 -9.89
C ARG A 70 19.45 -2.99 -8.81
N ARG A 71 19.27 -3.33 -7.53
CA ARG A 71 19.59 -2.39 -6.44
C ARG A 71 21.08 -2.22 -6.23
N ALA A 72 21.87 -3.27 -6.43
CA ALA A 72 23.33 -3.21 -6.35
C ALA A 72 23.91 -2.36 -7.49
N ALA A 73 23.37 -2.45 -8.70
CA ALA A 73 23.74 -1.61 -9.84
C ALA A 73 23.46 -0.12 -9.64
N TRP A 74 22.67 0.23 -8.63
CA TRP A 74 22.31 1.61 -8.26
C TRP A 74 22.85 1.97 -6.87
N ALA A 75 23.85 1.23 -6.39
CA ALA A 75 24.62 1.68 -5.24
C ALA A 75 25.21 3.06 -5.53
N PRO A 76 25.32 3.95 -4.52
CA PRO A 76 26.06 5.20 -4.67
C PRO A 76 27.44 4.93 -5.23
N ALA A 77 27.96 5.84 -6.05
CA ALA A 77 29.31 5.74 -6.57
C ALA A 77 30.32 5.65 -5.42
N ALA A 78 31.43 4.94 -5.64
CA ALA A 78 32.50 4.85 -4.66
C ALA A 78 33.00 6.26 -4.29
N GLY A 79 33.16 6.54 -3.00
CA GLY A 79 33.59 7.84 -2.49
C GLY A 79 32.45 8.86 -2.26
N VAL A 80 31.19 8.53 -2.54
CA VAL A 80 30.06 9.40 -2.17
C VAL A 80 29.74 9.26 -0.68
N ARG A 81 29.88 10.36 0.06
CA ARG A 81 29.55 10.47 1.48
C ARG A 81 28.06 10.20 1.73
N ALA A 82 27.72 9.47 2.80
CA ALA A 82 26.31 9.25 3.11
C ALA A 82 25.69 10.54 3.69
N PRO A 83 24.38 10.77 3.49
CA PRO A 83 23.73 11.98 4.01
C PRO A 83 23.92 12.16 5.52
N ILE A 84 23.89 11.06 6.28
CA ILE A 84 24.05 11.04 7.74
C ILE A 84 25.44 11.45 8.22
N ASP A 85 26.42 11.44 7.33
CA ASP A 85 27.78 11.79 7.70
C ASP A 85 27.97 13.32 7.67
N TYR A 86 27.06 14.08 7.07
CA TYR A 86 27.13 15.55 7.04
C TYR A 86 26.74 16.15 8.39
N PRO A 87 27.31 17.32 8.76
CA PRO A 87 26.92 18.05 9.95
C PRO A 87 25.41 18.20 10.01
N ASN A 88 24.88 18.00 11.21
CA ASN A 88 23.48 18.17 11.53
C ASN A 88 22.49 17.19 10.88
N VAL A 89 22.90 16.24 10.05
CA VAL A 89 21.94 15.30 9.45
C VAL A 89 21.67 14.12 10.38
N LEU A 90 20.44 14.03 10.90
CA LEU A 90 20.03 12.94 11.79
C LEU A 90 19.39 11.76 11.04
N ARG A 91 19.56 10.56 11.61
CA ARG A 91 18.76 9.39 11.20
C ARG A 91 17.32 9.62 11.59
N ARG A 92 16.42 9.19 10.69
CA ARG A 92 14.98 9.13 10.99
C ARG A 92 14.76 8.39 12.32
N PRO A 93 13.96 8.93 13.26
CA PRO A 93 13.58 8.24 14.48
C PRO A 93 13.02 6.84 14.19
N SER A 94 13.35 5.86 15.02
CA SER A 94 12.71 4.55 14.97
C SER A 94 11.22 4.72 15.23
N GLY A 95 10.38 4.41 14.24
CA GLY A 95 8.94 4.54 14.35
C GLY A 95 8.21 3.49 13.52
N ASP A 96 6.89 3.56 13.52
CA ASP A 96 6.01 2.62 12.86
C ASP A 96 6.41 2.33 11.41
N ALA A 97 6.58 1.05 11.08
CA ALA A 97 6.96 0.61 9.75
C ALA A 97 5.76 0.78 8.79
N PRO A 98 5.81 1.68 7.78
CA PRO A 98 4.68 1.92 6.87
C PRO A 98 4.21 0.65 6.14
N VAL A 99 5.13 -0.31 5.97
CA VAL A 99 4.89 -1.59 5.30
C VAL A 99 3.90 -2.48 6.07
N ASP A 100 3.86 -2.37 7.39
CA ASP A 100 2.97 -3.16 8.25
C ASP A 100 1.55 -2.60 8.22
N HIS A 101 1.38 -1.28 8.31
CA HIS A 101 0.06 -0.63 8.15
C HIS A 101 -0.51 -0.85 6.75
N GLN A 102 0.32 -0.75 5.71
CA GLN A 102 -0.10 -1.11 4.35
C GLN A 102 -0.58 -2.56 4.24
N GLY A 103 0.06 -3.47 4.98
CA GLY A 103 -0.32 -4.88 5.02
C GLY A 103 -1.71 -5.07 5.61
N ARG A 104 -2.00 -4.39 6.73
CA ARG A 104 -3.30 -4.44 7.40
C ARG A 104 -4.41 -3.81 6.56
N TYR A 105 -4.21 -2.58 6.06
CA TYR A 105 -5.17 -1.91 5.17
C TYR A 105 -5.62 -2.80 4.01
N ARG A 106 -4.65 -3.41 3.30
CA ARG A 106 -4.97 -4.28 2.17
C ARG A 106 -5.61 -5.60 2.60
N ALA A 107 -5.23 -6.16 3.75
CA ALA A 107 -5.89 -7.36 4.28
C ALA A 107 -7.36 -7.09 4.59
N THR A 108 -7.65 -5.95 5.22
CA THR A 108 -9.02 -5.49 5.51
C THR A 108 -9.80 -5.28 4.22
N GLY A 109 -9.26 -4.56 3.24
CA GLY A 109 -9.95 -4.34 1.96
C GLY A 109 -10.19 -5.63 1.17
N VAL A 110 -9.24 -6.58 1.17
CA VAL A 110 -9.44 -7.90 0.55
C VAL A 110 -10.52 -8.70 1.28
N ARG A 111 -10.56 -8.64 2.62
CA ARG A 111 -11.62 -9.27 3.42
C ARG A 111 -13.00 -8.69 3.03
N LEU A 112 -13.14 -7.37 3.01
CA LEU A 112 -14.40 -6.70 2.63
C LEU A 112 -14.84 -7.06 1.19
N ALA A 113 -13.89 -7.25 0.27
CA ALA A 113 -14.19 -7.66 -1.10
C ALA A 113 -14.66 -9.12 -1.22
N VAL A 114 -14.17 -10.02 -0.36
CA VAL A 114 -14.40 -11.48 -0.48
C VAL A 114 -15.55 -11.97 0.41
N LEU A 115 -15.85 -11.31 1.54
CA LEU A 115 -16.93 -11.73 2.44
C LEU A 115 -18.32 -11.84 1.76
N PRO A 116 -18.76 -10.89 0.91
CA PRO A 116 -20.05 -11.01 0.24
C PRO A 116 -20.12 -12.23 -0.70
N LEU A 117 -19.03 -12.53 -1.42
CA LEU A 117 -18.93 -13.75 -2.23
C LEU A 117 -19.08 -15.00 -1.38
N LEU A 118 -18.36 -15.08 -0.25
CA LEU A 118 -18.45 -16.24 0.63
C LEU A 118 -19.86 -16.40 1.20
N ALA A 119 -20.53 -15.31 1.58
CA ALA A 119 -21.92 -15.34 2.04
C ALA A 119 -22.85 -15.92 0.95
N VAL A 120 -22.76 -15.43 -0.29
CA VAL A 120 -23.55 -15.96 -1.43
C VAL A 120 -23.25 -17.43 -1.68
N LEU A 121 -21.99 -17.87 -1.59
CA LEU A 121 -21.63 -19.28 -1.76
C LEU A 121 -22.24 -20.16 -0.66
N PHE A 122 -22.24 -19.71 0.59
CA PHE A 122 -22.81 -20.44 1.71
C PHE A 122 -24.34 -20.50 1.63
N LEU A 123 -24.98 -19.39 1.25
CA LEU A 123 -26.42 -19.35 0.98
C LEU A 123 -26.80 -20.27 -0.18
N THR A 124 -26.04 -20.25 -1.28
CA THR A 124 -26.28 -21.16 -2.41
C THR A 124 -26.04 -22.62 -2.03
N ALA A 125 -25.02 -22.89 -1.23
CA ALA A 125 -24.78 -24.23 -0.72
C ALA A 125 -25.94 -24.72 0.15
N HIS A 126 -26.56 -23.85 0.95
CA HIS A 126 -27.78 -24.16 1.71
C HIS A 126 -28.98 -24.52 0.82
N THR A 127 -29.16 -23.85 -0.33
CA THR A 127 -30.33 -24.09 -1.19
C THR A 127 -30.19 -25.33 -2.07
N VAL A 128 -28.96 -25.73 -2.40
CA VAL A 128 -28.70 -26.77 -3.41
C VAL A 128 -28.24 -28.12 -2.82
N LEU A 129 -27.58 -28.14 -1.65
CA LEU A 129 -26.93 -29.36 -1.13
C LEU A 129 -27.75 -30.17 -0.10
N PRO A 130 -28.44 -29.57 0.89
CA PRO A 130 -29.23 -30.30 1.88
C PRO A 130 -30.62 -30.64 1.36
N GLU A 131 -31.14 -31.82 1.69
CA GLU A 131 -32.59 -32.07 1.64
C GLU A 131 -33.27 -31.12 2.64
N HIS A 132 -34.34 -30.44 2.21
CA HIS A 132 -35.08 -29.40 2.94
C HIS A 132 -35.13 -29.64 4.47
N GLY A 133 -34.39 -28.84 5.25
CA GLY A 133 -34.46 -28.85 6.73
C GLY A 133 -33.40 -29.64 7.50
N GLY A 134 -32.40 -30.24 6.85
CA GLY A 134 -31.31 -30.95 7.54
C GLY A 134 -30.34 -30.02 8.33
N GLY A 135 -29.66 -30.56 9.35
CA GLY A 135 -28.74 -29.81 10.22
C GLY A 135 -27.61 -29.06 9.49
N LEU A 136 -27.15 -29.56 8.33
CA LEU A 136 -26.19 -28.84 7.48
C LEU A 136 -26.75 -27.51 6.95
N GLY A 137 -28.04 -27.46 6.60
CA GLY A 137 -28.70 -26.24 6.12
C GLY A 137 -28.68 -25.16 7.19
N ILE A 138 -29.04 -25.50 8.43
CA ILE A 138 -28.96 -24.60 9.59
C ILE A 138 -27.51 -24.10 9.76
N GLY A 139 -26.53 -24.99 9.64
CA GLY A 139 -25.12 -24.64 9.71
C GLY A 139 -24.68 -23.61 8.67
N PHE A 140 -25.10 -23.77 7.41
CA PHE A 140 -24.78 -22.83 6.33
C PHE A 140 -25.40 -21.45 6.56
N VAL A 141 -26.65 -21.39 7.05
CA VAL A 141 -27.31 -20.12 7.41
C VAL A 141 -26.57 -19.44 8.57
N LEU A 142 -26.21 -20.17 9.63
CA LEU A 142 -25.44 -19.61 10.74
C LEU A 142 -24.07 -19.09 10.30
N ALA A 143 -23.41 -19.82 9.39
CA ALA A 143 -22.13 -19.42 8.84
C ALA A 143 -22.24 -18.17 7.95
N GLU A 144 -23.29 -18.04 7.14
CA GLU A 144 -23.61 -16.82 6.41
C GLU A 144 -23.83 -15.64 7.37
N CYS A 145 -24.65 -15.80 8.42
CA CYS A 145 -24.85 -14.78 9.45
C CYS A 145 -23.54 -14.34 10.09
N LEU A 146 -22.62 -15.28 10.34
CA LEU A 146 -21.29 -14.99 10.88
C LEU A 146 -20.42 -14.20 9.89
N LEU A 147 -20.46 -14.53 8.59
CA LEU A 147 -19.71 -13.80 7.56
C LEU A 147 -20.24 -12.37 7.37
N LEU A 148 -21.57 -12.19 7.33
CA LEU A 148 -22.22 -10.90 7.25
C LEU A 148 -22.02 -10.08 8.53
N GLY A 149 -22.17 -10.69 9.71
CA GLY A 149 -21.86 -10.05 10.99
C GLY A 149 -20.40 -9.60 11.07
N SER A 150 -19.47 -10.43 10.59
CA SER A 150 -18.05 -10.08 10.43
C SER A 150 -17.84 -8.90 9.47
N LEU A 151 -18.60 -8.83 8.37
CA LEU A 151 -18.55 -7.73 7.42
C LEU A 151 -18.98 -6.43 8.10
N VAL A 152 -20.16 -6.42 8.73
CA VAL A 152 -20.72 -5.26 9.46
C VAL A 152 -19.76 -4.82 10.57
N TRP A 153 -19.28 -5.76 11.38
CA TRP A 153 -18.30 -5.49 12.43
C TRP A 153 -17.03 -4.82 11.88
N THR A 154 -16.51 -5.32 10.76
CA THR A 154 -15.30 -4.76 10.14
C THR A 154 -15.55 -3.34 9.65
N VAL A 155 -16.70 -3.08 9.00
CA VAL A 155 -17.05 -1.73 8.53
C VAL A 155 -17.23 -0.75 9.68
N TRP A 156 -17.84 -1.16 10.79
CA TRP A 156 -18.06 -0.29 11.95
C TRP A 156 -16.80 0.00 12.76
N THR A 157 -15.89 -0.96 12.88
CA THR A 157 -14.69 -0.81 13.72
C THR A 157 -13.50 -0.22 12.99
N GLU A 158 -13.41 -0.40 11.67
CA GLU A 158 -12.30 0.06 10.84
C GLU A 158 -12.73 1.23 9.96
N GLN A 159 -13.20 2.32 10.56
CA GLN A 159 -13.71 3.50 9.84
C GLN A 159 -12.64 4.29 9.08
N GLN A 160 -11.35 4.12 9.39
CA GLN A 160 -10.25 4.84 8.71
C GLN A 160 -9.02 3.94 8.49
N PRO A 161 -9.17 2.82 7.75
CA PRO A 161 -8.16 1.77 7.71
C PRO A 161 -6.89 2.22 6.96
N SER A 162 -7.00 3.27 6.13
CA SER A 162 -5.90 3.83 5.35
C SER A 162 -5.04 4.82 6.15
N ARG A 163 -5.63 5.52 7.13
CA ARG A 163 -5.03 6.67 7.84
C ARG A 163 -3.69 6.35 8.49
N PRO A 164 -3.52 5.27 9.29
CA PRO A 164 -2.22 4.96 9.90
C PRO A 164 -1.11 4.73 8.86
N TRP A 165 -1.45 4.10 7.72
CA TRP A 165 -0.49 3.88 6.65
C TRP A 165 -0.11 5.19 5.96
N VAL A 166 -1.10 6.02 5.61
CA VAL A 166 -0.90 7.32 4.95
C VAL A 166 -0.06 8.24 5.83
N THR A 167 -0.46 8.45 7.09
CA THR A 167 0.27 9.27 8.06
C THR A 167 1.71 8.80 8.23
N SER A 168 1.93 7.50 8.40
CA SER A 168 3.28 6.94 8.56
C SER A 168 4.15 7.12 7.31
N ARG A 169 3.58 6.97 6.10
CA ARG A 169 4.33 7.20 4.85
C ARG A 169 4.62 8.68 4.62
N VAL A 170 3.65 9.57 4.82
CA VAL A 170 3.83 11.01 4.65
C VAL A 170 4.92 11.51 5.59
N ARG A 171 4.82 11.17 6.88
CA ARG A 171 5.85 11.51 7.88
C ARG A 171 7.24 10.97 7.48
N ALA A 172 7.31 9.74 6.97
CA ALA A 172 8.57 9.15 6.51
C ALA A 172 9.23 9.95 5.37
N GLU A 173 8.44 10.41 4.40
CA GLU A 173 8.94 11.20 3.28
C GLU A 173 9.29 12.63 3.70
N LEU A 174 8.52 13.23 4.62
CA LEU A 174 8.85 14.54 5.19
C LEU A 174 10.16 14.51 5.97
N PHE A 175 10.41 13.49 6.80
CA PHE A 175 11.72 13.33 7.46
C PHE A 175 12.87 13.20 6.44
N ARG A 176 12.63 12.47 5.35
CA ARG A 176 13.62 12.32 4.29
C ARG A 176 13.86 13.65 3.57
N ARG A 177 12.81 14.43 3.32
CA ARG A 177 12.90 15.76 2.72
C ARG A 177 13.67 16.72 3.62
N GLU A 178 13.33 16.82 4.91
CA GLU A 178 14.03 17.69 5.87
C GLU A 178 15.55 17.42 5.88
N MET A 179 15.95 16.14 5.87
CA MET A 179 17.36 15.74 5.75
C MET A 179 18.04 16.32 4.50
N PHE A 180 17.38 16.28 3.35
CA PHE A 180 17.98 16.76 2.10
C PHE A 180 17.85 18.28 1.89
N LEU A 181 16.86 18.93 2.49
CA LEU A 181 16.79 20.39 2.59
C LEU A 181 17.95 20.94 3.44
N LEU A 182 18.25 20.28 4.56
CA LEU A 182 19.40 20.60 5.40
C LEU A 182 20.72 20.35 4.65
N LEU A 183 20.85 19.23 3.93
CA LEU A 183 22.02 18.95 3.10
C LEU A 183 22.31 20.07 2.09
N ALA A 184 21.27 20.66 1.50
CA ALA A 184 21.40 21.71 0.49
C ALA A 184 21.32 23.15 1.04
N GLY A 185 21.10 23.33 2.36
CA GLY A 185 20.97 24.63 3.00
C GLY A 185 19.86 25.48 2.38
N VAL A 186 18.65 24.91 2.27
CA VAL A 186 17.49 25.51 1.58
C VAL A 186 16.21 25.34 2.41
N GLY A 187 15.19 26.14 2.11
CA GLY A 187 13.95 26.21 2.90
C GLY A 187 14.24 26.81 4.27
N PRO A 188 13.86 26.14 5.38
CA PRO A 188 14.06 26.66 6.74
C PRO A 188 15.54 26.90 7.10
N TYR A 189 16.46 26.28 6.36
CA TYR A 189 17.90 26.32 6.59
C TYR A 189 18.61 27.36 5.72
N LEU A 190 17.89 28.07 4.84
CA LEU A 190 18.49 29.05 3.95
C LEU A 190 19.00 30.27 4.73
N GLY A 191 20.28 30.60 4.54
CA GLY A 191 20.91 31.73 5.21
C GLY A 191 21.25 31.48 6.68
N ARG A 192 21.21 30.22 7.14
CA ARG A 192 21.55 29.85 8.52
C ARG A 192 22.96 29.30 8.58
N THR A 193 23.66 29.59 9.68
CA THR A 193 24.91 28.90 10.03
C THR A 193 24.64 27.45 10.42
N ASP A 194 25.67 26.60 10.49
CA ASP A 194 25.51 25.20 10.89
C ASP A 194 24.88 25.08 12.29
N GLN A 195 25.24 25.94 13.24
CA GLN A 195 24.68 25.93 14.60
C GLN A 195 23.20 26.33 14.61
N GLU A 196 22.82 27.37 13.85
CA GLU A 196 21.41 27.79 13.74
C GLU A 196 20.56 26.75 13.02
N ALA A 197 21.10 26.15 11.96
CA ALA A 197 20.45 25.09 11.22
C ALA A 197 20.21 23.85 12.10
N GLU A 198 21.11 23.58 13.05
CA GLU A 198 20.95 22.53 14.05
C GLU A 198 19.73 22.76 14.95
N LEU A 199 19.62 23.97 15.52
CA LEU A 199 18.51 24.35 16.40
C LEU A 199 17.16 24.29 15.66
N VAL A 200 17.12 24.80 14.42
CA VAL A 200 15.93 24.75 13.56
C VAL A 200 15.56 23.30 13.24
N ARG A 201 16.55 22.46 12.91
CA ARG A 201 16.34 21.04 12.64
C ARG A 201 15.68 20.35 13.84
N ASP A 202 16.21 20.54 15.05
CA ASP A 202 15.71 19.82 16.24
C ASP A 202 14.28 20.20 16.58
N ALA A 203 13.95 21.50 16.52
CA ALA A 203 12.59 21.98 16.69
C ALA A 203 11.64 21.36 15.66
N ARG A 204 12.03 21.35 14.38
CA ARG A 204 11.20 20.81 13.29
C ARG A 204 11.05 19.30 13.34
N ILE A 205 12.09 18.55 13.68
CA ILE A 205 12.04 17.09 13.82
C ILE A 205 11.10 16.70 14.97
N GLY A 206 11.14 17.42 16.10
CA GLY A 206 10.21 17.22 17.20
C GLY A 206 8.75 17.44 16.77
N LEU A 207 8.48 18.59 16.16
CA LEU A 207 7.14 18.90 15.64
C LEU A 207 6.65 17.87 14.61
N LEU A 208 7.52 17.39 13.72
CA LEU A 208 7.18 16.39 12.71
C LEU A 208 6.95 14.99 13.30
N ALA A 209 7.66 14.64 14.37
CA ALA A 209 7.46 13.38 15.08
C ALA A 209 6.06 13.31 15.69
N ASP A 210 5.64 14.41 16.32
CA ASP A 210 4.35 14.51 17.03
C ASP A 210 3.19 14.95 16.12
N ALA A 211 3.47 15.36 14.89
CA ALA A 211 2.46 15.85 13.94
C ALA A 211 1.38 14.80 13.64
N GLY A 212 0.13 15.16 13.93
CA GLY A 212 -1.07 14.50 13.42
C GLY A 212 -1.31 14.76 11.93
N PRO A 213 -2.32 14.12 11.31
CA PRO A 213 -2.53 14.19 9.85
C PRO A 213 -2.70 15.59 9.28
N SER A 214 -3.49 16.45 9.93
CA SER A 214 -3.69 17.84 9.49
C SER A 214 -2.43 18.71 9.65
N ALA A 215 -1.61 18.42 10.66
CA ALA A 215 -0.32 19.09 10.83
C ALA A 215 0.70 18.65 9.78
N LEU A 216 0.70 17.38 9.37
CA LEU A 216 1.57 16.88 8.30
C LEU A 216 1.27 17.56 6.96
N ASP A 217 0.03 17.95 6.70
CA ASP A 217 -0.34 18.69 5.49
C ASP A 217 0.28 20.09 5.48
N ARG A 218 0.32 20.75 6.64
CA ARG A 218 1.05 22.02 6.80
C ARG A 218 2.54 21.86 6.50
N PHE A 219 3.15 20.81 7.05
CA PHE A 219 4.54 20.48 6.71
C PHE A 219 4.73 20.16 5.23
N ALA A 220 3.74 19.61 4.53
CA ALA A 220 3.90 19.27 3.11
C ALA A 220 4.08 20.52 2.23
N HIS A 221 3.54 21.68 2.61
CA HIS A 221 3.78 22.92 1.90
C HIS A 221 5.27 23.29 1.90
N LEU A 222 5.74 23.80 0.76
CA LEU A 222 7.12 24.29 0.59
C LEU A 222 7.18 25.79 0.91
N THR A 223 6.57 26.15 2.04
CA THR A 223 6.44 27.51 2.52
C THR A 223 6.83 27.57 3.99
N ASP A 224 7.42 28.67 4.42
CA ASP A 224 7.50 29.00 5.84
C ASP A 224 6.43 30.05 6.17
N GLN A 225 5.83 29.91 7.35
CA GLN A 225 4.94 30.94 7.91
C GLN A 225 5.80 31.97 8.63
N ASP A 226 5.60 33.24 8.27
CA ASP A 226 6.18 34.38 8.95
C ASP A 226 5.48 34.60 10.31
N PRO A 227 6.15 35.21 11.31
CA PRO A 227 5.52 35.62 12.57
C PRO A 227 4.31 36.55 12.35
N ASP A 228 4.31 37.31 11.26
CA ASP A 228 3.25 38.24 10.87
C ASP A 228 2.09 37.57 10.12
N GLY A 229 2.12 36.23 9.95
CA GLY A 229 1.09 35.45 9.27
C GLY A 229 1.22 35.39 7.74
N GLY A 230 2.26 36.00 7.16
CA GLY A 230 2.59 35.86 5.75
C GLY A 230 3.16 34.47 5.42
N GLU A 231 3.02 34.01 4.17
CA GLU A 231 3.68 32.79 3.69
C GLU A 231 4.83 33.12 2.74
N ARG A 232 5.99 32.49 2.95
CA ARG A 232 7.16 32.64 2.08
C ARG A 232 7.41 31.34 1.30
N ASP A 233 7.20 31.34 -0.03
CA ASP A 233 7.56 30.20 -0.89
C ASP A 233 9.08 30.07 -0.97
N TRP A 234 9.58 28.87 -0.66
CA TRP A 234 11.00 28.57 -0.69
C TRP A 234 11.62 28.76 -2.08
N ARG A 235 10.84 28.64 -3.16
CA ARG A 235 11.31 28.92 -4.52
C ARG A 235 11.68 30.38 -4.69
N ASP A 236 10.82 31.28 -4.21
CA ASP A 236 11.03 32.71 -4.32
C ASP A 236 12.13 33.17 -3.36
N GLU A 237 12.23 32.53 -2.19
CA GLU A 237 13.26 32.83 -1.20
C GLU A 237 14.69 32.57 -1.72
N VAL A 238 14.88 31.45 -2.43
CA VAL A 238 16.19 31.11 -3.02
C VAL A 238 16.64 32.18 -4.01
N TRP A 239 15.71 32.77 -4.77
CA TRP A 239 16.00 33.86 -5.71
C TRP A 239 16.18 35.20 -5.01
N ARG A 240 15.34 35.50 -4.02
CA ARG A 240 15.36 36.78 -3.31
C ARG A 240 16.60 36.97 -2.45
N ARG A 241 17.14 35.89 -1.88
CA ARG A 241 18.38 35.90 -1.07
C ARG A 241 19.62 35.51 -1.85
N ALA A 242 19.55 35.48 -3.18
CA ALA A 242 20.59 34.87 -3.98
C ALA A 242 21.90 35.68 -4.04
N ASP A 243 21.80 36.98 -3.81
CA ASP A 243 22.92 37.94 -3.75
C ASP A 243 23.16 38.46 -2.32
N ASP A 244 22.51 37.86 -1.32
CA ASP A 244 22.63 38.28 0.08
C ASP A 244 23.96 37.75 0.66
N PRO A 245 24.90 38.65 1.06
CA PRO A 245 26.18 38.25 1.64
C PRO A 245 26.03 37.54 3.00
N ALA A 246 24.87 37.66 3.65
CA ALA A 246 24.56 36.93 4.88
C ALA A 246 24.26 35.44 4.64
N VAL A 247 24.10 35.00 3.38
CA VAL A 247 23.90 33.59 3.06
C VAL A 247 25.25 32.89 2.99
N PRO A 248 25.59 32.02 3.98
CA PRO A 248 26.90 31.39 4.01
C PRO A 248 27.10 30.48 2.79
N ALA A 249 28.35 30.47 2.30
CA ALA A 249 28.79 29.49 1.32
C ALA A 249 28.60 28.08 1.90
N LEU A 250 28.07 27.17 1.08
CA LEU A 250 27.88 25.79 1.49
C LEU A 250 29.20 25.05 1.33
N GLY A 251 29.84 24.68 2.44
CA GLY A 251 31.07 23.87 2.42
C GLY A 251 30.87 22.55 1.68
N ASP A 252 31.86 22.13 0.91
CA ASP A 252 31.87 20.91 0.09
C ASP A 252 30.70 20.82 -0.90
N LEU A 253 30.40 21.89 -1.63
CA LEU A 253 29.26 21.98 -2.56
C LEU A 253 29.23 20.81 -3.55
N GLY A 254 30.36 20.50 -4.20
CA GLY A 254 30.46 19.36 -5.11
C GLY A 254 30.12 18.01 -4.45
N ASP A 255 30.55 17.77 -3.21
CA ASP A 255 30.26 16.53 -2.46
C ASP A 255 28.77 16.44 -2.10
N ARG A 256 28.18 17.55 -1.67
CA ARG A 256 26.74 17.63 -1.33
C ARG A 256 25.87 17.41 -2.57
N MET A 257 26.25 17.98 -3.71
CA MET A 257 25.58 17.75 -5.00
C MET A 257 25.66 16.27 -5.41
N ARG A 258 26.84 15.64 -5.31
CA ARG A 258 27.02 14.19 -5.57
C ARG A 258 26.19 13.34 -4.62
N THR A 259 26.16 13.70 -3.35
CA THR A 259 25.35 13.03 -2.32
C THR A 259 23.86 13.13 -2.62
N TYR A 260 23.37 14.32 -2.97
CA TYR A 260 21.96 14.53 -3.33
C TYR A 260 21.58 13.75 -4.59
N LEU A 261 22.45 13.75 -5.61
CA LEU A 261 22.26 12.98 -6.84
C LEU A 261 22.06 11.48 -6.55
N ASP A 262 22.97 10.88 -5.80
CA ASP A 262 22.99 9.44 -5.57
C ASP A 262 22.00 8.99 -4.50
N HIS A 263 21.87 9.72 -3.39
CA HIS A 263 21.04 9.32 -2.26
C HIS A 263 19.60 9.83 -2.32
N ARG A 264 19.30 10.94 -3.02
CA ARG A 264 17.93 11.45 -3.19
C ARG A 264 17.37 11.11 -4.56
N ILE A 265 17.95 11.63 -5.63
CA ILE A 265 17.36 11.52 -6.99
C ILE A 265 17.40 10.08 -7.49
N ARG A 266 18.58 9.46 -7.60
CA ARG A 266 18.72 8.12 -8.20
C ARG A 266 17.98 7.05 -7.41
N ARG A 267 18.07 7.07 -6.08
CA ARG A 267 17.33 6.13 -5.21
C ARG A 267 15.82 6.30 -5.36
N GLN A 268 15.32 7.53 -5.43
CA GLN A 268 13.89 7.77 -5.61
C GLN A 268 13.43 7.35 -7.01
N ARG A 269 14.22 7.60 -8.05
CA ARG A 269 13.95 7.15 -9.43
C ARG A 269 13.85 5.63 -9.52
N LEU A 270 14.80 4.90 -8.91
CA LEU A 270 14.76 3.44 -8.83
C LEU A 270 13.54 2.95 -8.06
N PHE A 271 13.18 3.62 -6.96
CA PHE A 271 11.97 3.30 -6.21
C PHE A 271 10.72 3.44 -7.11
N MET A 272 10.59 4.54 -7.84
CA MET A 272 9.45 4.77 -8.76
C MET A 272 9.39 3.71 -9.87
N GLU A 273 10.54 3.34 -10.45
CA GLU A 273 10.63 2.30 -11.47
C GLU A 273 10.15 0.94 -10.94
N LEU A 274 10.70 0.49 -9.82
CA LEU A 274 10.32 -0.78 -9.21
C LEU A 274 8.86 -0.78 -8.70
N ALA A 275 8.35 0.38 -8.28
CA ALA A 275 6.97 0.54 -7.85
C ALA A 275 5.99 0.49 -9.04
N ALA A 276 6.32 1.16 -10.15
CA ALA A 276 5.54 1.13 -11.39
C ALA A 276 5.42 -0.29 -11.94
N GLU A 277 6.55 -0.99 -12.13
CA GLU A 277 6.56 -2.38 -12.61
C GLU A 277 5.72 -3.31 -11.73
N LYS A 278 5.77 -3.10 -10.40
CA LYS A 278 5.00 -3.90 -9.46
C LYS A 278 3.49 -3.64 -9.63
N CYS A 279 3.11 -2.38 -9.79
CA CYS A 279 1.73 -2.00 -10.00
C CYS A 279 1.20 -2.57 -11.32
N GLU A 280 1.93 -2.40 -12.43
CA GLU A 280 1.57 -2.94 -13.75
C GLU A 280 1.46 -4.47 -13.73
N ARG A 281 2.41 -5.17 -13.10
CA ARG A 281 2.35 -6.63 -12.99
C ARG A 281 1.13 -7.09 -12.20
N SER A 282 0.80 -6.38 -11.11
CA SER A 282 -0.38 -6.73 -10.29
C SER A 282 -1.67 -6.49 -11.07
N GLU A 283 -1.74 -5.36 -11.79
CA GLU A 283 -2.86 -5.01 -12.65
C GLU A 283 -3.06 -6.04 -13.77
N GLY A 284 -1.98 -6.42 -14.47
CA GLY A 284 -2.03 -7.40 -15.56
C GLY A 284 -2.36 -8.83 -15.09
N VAL A 285 -2.06 -9.18 -13.84
CA VAL A 285 -2.53 -10.45 -13.24
C VAL A 285 -4.02 -10.36 -12.96
N LEU A 286 -4.47 -9.33 -12.24
CA LEU A 286 -5.88 -9.17 -11.87
C LEU A 286 -6.77 -9.04 -13.11
N GLY A 287 -6.37 -8.25 -14.11
CA GLY A 287 -7.12 -8.12 -15.36
C GLY A 287 -7.25 -9.42 -16.14
N ARG A 288 -6.22 -10.30 -16.12
CA ARG A 288 -6.33 -11.65 -16.69
C ARG A 288 -7.25 -12.55 -15.87
N THR A 289 -7.19 -12.46 -14.54
CA THR A 289 -8.08 -13.21 -13.64
C THR A 289 -9.54 -12.82 -13.87
N VAL A 290 -9.87 -11.52 -13.96
CA VAL A 290 -11.23 -11.05 -14.26
C VAL A 290 -11.72 -11.64 -15.57
N LYS A 291 -10.94 -11.51 -16.66
CA LYS A 291 -11.31 -12.07 -17.97
C LYS A 291 -11.55 -13.58 -17.90
N GLY A 292 -10.68 -14.32 -17.21
CA GLY A 292 -10.83 -15.75 -17.02
C GLY A 292 -12.10 -16.12 -16.24
N VAL A 293 -12.39 -15.39 -15.14
CA VAL A 293 -13.61 -15.62 -14.33
C VAL A 293 -14.87 -15.30 -15.13
N VAL A 294 -14.88 -14.23 -15.92
CA VAL A 294 -16.03 -13.87 -16.77
C VAL A 294 -16.28 -14.95 -17.83
N LEU A 295 -15.23 -15.40 -18.53
CA LEU A 295 -15.37 -16.47 -19.52
C LEU A 295 -15.87 -17.77 -18.88
N ALA A 296 -15.35 -18.13 -17.70
CA ALA A 296 -15.82 -19.28 -16.95
C ALA A 296 -17.29 -19.11 -16.51
N ALA A 297 -17.69 -17.92 -16.06
CA ALA A 297 -19.06 -17.63 -15.64
C ALA A 297 -20.05 -17.85 -16.80
N VAL A 298 -19.71 -17.35 -17.99
CA VAL A 298 -20.53 -17.54 -19.20
C VAL A 298 -20.63 -19.02 -19.54
N GLY A 299 -19.51 -19.74 -19.60
CA GLY A 299 -19.50 -21.18 -19.90
C GLY A 299 -20.33 -21.99 -18.92
N VAL A 300 -20.15 -21.76 -17.61
CA VAL A 300 -20.90 -22.45 -16.55
C VAL A 300 -22.38 -22.11 -16.59
N ALA A 301 -22.75 -20.85 -16.84
CA ALA A 301 -24.15 -20.44 -16.96
C ALA A 301 -24.84 -21.12 -18.15
N VAL A 302 -24.17 -21.19 -19.31
CA VAL A 302 -24.69 -21.92 -20.48
C VAL A 302 -24.84 -23.41 -20.18
N SER A 303 -23.82 -24.04 -19.58
CA SER A 303 -23.92 -25.45 -19.17
C SER A 303 -25.06 -25.69 -18.19
N TYR A 304 -25.26 -24.78 -17.22
CA TYR A 304 -26.35 -24.87 -16.27
C TYR A 304 -27.72 -24.76 -16.94
N ALA A 305 -27.88 -23.81 -17.87
CA ALA A 305 -29.12 -23.65 -18.63
C ALA A 305 -29.46 -24.88 -19.48
N VAL A 306 -28.46 -25.47 -20.16
CA VAL A 306 -28.63 -26.70 -20.93
C VAL A 306 -29.03 -27.87 -20.02
N LEU A 307 -28.38 -27.99 -18.86
CA LEU A 307 -28.73 -29.04 -17.89
C LEU A 307 -30.15 -28.86 -17.38
N LEU A 308 -30.56 -27.64 -17.02
CA LEU A 308 -31.94 -27.36 -16.60
C LEU A 308 -32.97 -27.73 -17.68
N ALA A 309 -32.66 -27.48 -18.95
CA ALA A 309 -33.53 -27.85 -20.07
C ALA A 309 -33.56 -29.37 -20.36
N ALA A 310 -32.54 -30.11 -19.93
CA ALA A 310 -32.38 -31.53 -20.20
C ALA A 310 -32.88 -32.45 -19.07
N VAL A 311 -33.20 -31.93 -17.88
CA VAL A 311 -33.75 -32.73 -16.78
C VAL A 311 -35.28 -32.88 -16.97
N PRO A 312 -35.82 -34.10 -17.16
CA PRO A 312 -37.26 -34.32 -17.21
C PRO A 312 -37.91 -34.07 -15.85
N ASP A 313 -39.14 -33.53 -15.85
CA ASP A 313 -39.91 -33.26 -14.64
C ASP A 313 -39.91 -34.47 -13.69
N GLY A 314 -39.56 -34.22 -12.42
CA GLY A 314 -39.61 -35.22 -11.34
C GLY A 314 -38.32 -36.02 -11.05
N HIS A 315 -37.24 -35.86 -11.82
CA HIS A 315 -35.97 -36.53 -11.53
C HIS A 315 -35.03 -35.66 -10.68
N ARG A 316 -34.41 -36.26 -9.64
CA ARG A 316 -33.40 -35.56 -8.82
C ARG A 316 -32.23 -35.13 -9.71
N PRO A 317 -31.83 -33.84 -9.68
CA PRO A 317 -30.69 -33.40 -10.46
C PRO A 317 -29.42 -34.12 -9.96
N PRO A 318 -28.55 -34.61 -10.87
CA PRO A 318 -27.31 -35.25 -10.47
C PRO A 318 -26.41 -34.29 -9.68
N THR A 319 -25.51 -34.83 -8.85
CA THR A 319 -24.54 -34.05 -8.05
C THR A 319 -23.71 -33.07 -8.90
N ALA A 320 -23.47 -33.39 -10.18
CA ALA A 320 -22.85 -32.50 -11.15
C ALA A 320 -23.66 -31.22 -11.38
N THR A 321 -24.99 -31.29 -11.45
CA THR A 321 -25.88 -30.13 -11.61
C THR A 321 -25.85 -29.23 -10.38
N ALA A 322 -25.77 -29.83 -9.18
CA ALA A 322 -25.61 -29.08 -7.93
C ALA A 322 -24.29 -28.29 -7.88
N LEU A 323 -23.18 -28.91 -8.28
CA LEU A 323 -21.88 -28.25 -8.38
C LEU A 323 -21.89 -27.12 -9.41
N ILE A 324 -22.50 -27.35 -10.57
CA ILE A 324 -22.63 -26.34 -11.63
C ILE A 324 -23.51 -25.18 -11.16
N ALA A 325 -24.58 -25.42 -10.41
CA ALA A 325 -25.41 -24.38 -9.81
C ALA A 325 -24.61 -23.49 -8.83
N VAL A 326 -23.82 -24.10 -7.96
CA VAL A 326 -22.95 -23.36 -7.01
C VAL A 326 -21.91 -22.52 -7.76
N LEU A 327 -21.31 -23.07 -8.82
CA LEU A 327 -20.37 -22.31 -9.67
C LEU A 327 -21.07 -21.17 -10.42
N ALA A 328 -22.26 -21.41 -10.96
CA ALA A 328 -23.04 -20.40 -11.67
C ALA A 328 -23.40 -19.21 -10.77
N ALA A 329 -23.77 -19.48 -9.51
CA ALA A 329 -24.05 -18.45 -8.52
C ALA A 329 -22.77 -17.77 -7.98
N GLY A 330 -21.66 -18.51 -7.88
CA GLY A 330 -20.41 -18.06 -7.26
C GLY A 330 -19.46 -17.27 -8.17
N LEU A 331 -19.45 -17.55 -9.47
CA LEU A 331 -18.53 -16.91 -10.41
C LEU A 331 -18.80 -15.40 -10.63
N PRO A 332 -20.06 -14.93 -10.76
CA PRO A 332 -20.36 -13.50 -10.83
C PRO A 332 -19.88 -12.70 -9.60
N PRO A 333 -20.19 -13.08 -8.34
CA PRO A 333 -19.67 -12.37 -7.17
C PRO A 333 -18.14 -12.52 -7.05
N LEU A 334 -17.54 -13.61 -7.54
CA LEU A 334 -16.08 -13.73 -7.60
C LEU A 334 -15.46 -12.68 -8.53
N CYS A 335 -16.09 -12.44 -9.69
CA CYS A 335 -15.68 -11.35 -10.58
C CYS A 335 -15.73 -9.99 -9.85
N ASN A 336 -16.82 -9.72 -9.14
CA ASN A 336 -16.97 -8.50 -8.34
C ASN A 336 -15.91 -8.38 -7.24
N SER A 337 -15.59 -9.47 -6.54
CA SER A 337 -14.51 -9.49 -5.54
C SER A 337 -13.15 -9.17 -6.16
N VAL A 338 -12.83 -9.76 -7.32
CA VAL A 338 -11.56 -9.49 -8.01
C VAL A 338 -11.49 -8.03 -8.48
N LEU A 339 -12.57 -7.49 -9.05
CA LEU A 339 -12.67 -6.09 -9.45
C LEU A 339 -12.56 -5.14 -8.24
N ALA A 340 -13.20 -5.47 -7.12
CA ALA A 340 -13.08 -4.70 -5.88
C ALA A 340 -11.63 -4.67 -5.37
N VAL A 341 -10.92 -5.82 -5.41
CA VAL A 341 -9.48 -5.89 -5.07
C VAL A 341 -8.63 -5.08 -6.06
N GLN A 342 -8.93 -5.15 -7.37
CA GLN A 342 -8.25 -4.36 -8.39
C GLN A 342 -8.42 -2.86 -8.14
N ASN A 343 -9.65 -2.43 -7.88
CA ASN A 343 -9.97 -1.05 -7.52
C ASN A 343 -9.26 -0.62 -6.24
N LEU A 344 -9.26 -1.44 -5.18
CA LEU A 344 -8.56 -1.19 -3.93
C LEU A 344 -7.06 -0.95 -4.14
N LEU A 345 -6.41 -1.74 -5.01
CA LEU A 345 -4.99 -1.60 -5.27
C LEU A 345 -4.67 -0.40 -6.16
N ALA A 346 -5.60 0.03 -7.01
CA ALA A 346 -5.47 1.14 -7.96
C ALA A 346 -4.14 1.06 -8.75
N GLY A 347 -3.77 -0.15 -9.19
CA GLY A 347 -2.45 -0.45 -9.75
C GLY A 347 -2.13 0.43 -10.96
N GLN A 348 -3.04 0.52 -11.91
CA GLN A 348 -2.85 1.33 -13.12
C GLN A 348 -2.61 2.82 -12.83
N ARG A 349 -3.45 3.45 -11.99
CA ARG A 349 -3.32 4.88 -11.61
C ARG A 349 -1.98 5.15 -10.93
N LEU A 350 -1.59 4.28 -10.00
CA LEU A 350 -0.29 4.40 -9.32
C LEU A 350 0.89 4.19 -10.29
N ALA A 351 0.80 3.23 -11.22
CA ALA A 351 1.85 2.99 -12.20
C ALA A 351 2.08 4.20 -13.11
N VAL A 352 1.01 4.85 -13.59
CA VAL A 352 1.09 6.08 -14.39
C VAL A 352 1.79 7.18 -13.61
N SER A 353 1.32 7.48 -12.38
CA SER A 353 1.92 8.50 -11.52
C SER A 353 3.41 8.26 -11.24
N TYR A 354 3.81 7.00 -10.99
CA TYR A 354 5.21 6.64 -10.79
C TYR A 354 6.07 6.80 -12.05
N ARG A 355 5.54 6.48 -13.24
CA ARG A 355 6.28 6.66 -14.50
C ARG A 355 6.51 8.14 -14.82
N GLU A 356 5.49 8.97 -14.66
CA GLU A 356 5.60 10.42 -14.84
C GLU A 356 6.64 11.02 -13.90
N THR A 357 6.53 10.71 -12.59
CA THR A 357 7.49 11.19 -11.59
C THR A 357 8.91 10.70 -11.88
N ARG A 358 9.07 9.46 -12.37
CA ARG A 358 10.38 8.93 -12.79
C ARG A 358 10.99 9.74 -13.94
N LEU A 359 10.19 10.15 -14.93
CA LEU A 359 10.64 10.97 -16.05
C LEU A 359 11.04 12.38 -15.60
N GLU A 360 10.26 13.01 -14.71
CA GLU A 360 10.64 14.29 -14.12
C GLU A 360 11.97 14.19 -13.34
N LEU A 361 12.13 13.14 -12.52
CA LEU A 361 13.38 12.88 -11.79
C LEU A 361 14.57 12.62 -12.70
N LEU A 362 14.36 12.00 -13.87
CA LEU A 362 15.41 11.85 -14.89
C LEU A 362 15.84 13.22 -15.44
N GLY A 363 14.88 14.14 -15.65
CA GLY A 363 15.17 15.53 -16.00
C GLY A 363 16.03 16.23 -14.94
N HIS A 364 15.65 16.09 -13.66
CA HIS A 364 16.39 16.66 -12.53
C HIS A 364 17.79 16.04 -12.37
N GLU A 365 17.93 14.73 -12.60
CA GLU A 365 19.21 14.03 -12.63
C GLU A 365 20.15 14.60 -13.69
N ASN A 366 19.65 14.78 -14.91
CA ASN A 366 20.43 15.34 -16.01
C ASN A 366 20.78 16.81 -15.79
N ALA A 367 19.89 17.58 -15.16
CA ALA A 367 20.19 18.95 -14.73
C ALA A 367 21.32 18.96 -13.70
N LEU A 368 21.24 18.13 -12.65
CA LEU A 368 22.27 18.08 -11.60
C LEU A 368 23.63 17.59 -12.13
N ARG A 369 23.65 16.63 -13.05
CA ARG A 369 24.89 16.20 -13.73
C ARG A 369 25.54 17.34 -14.51
N ARG A 370 24.76 18.19 -15.17
CA ARG A 370 25.28 19.37 -15.88
C ARG A 370 25.87 20.38 -14.91
N LEU A 371 25.18 20.65 -13.80
CA LEU A 371 25.68 21.53 -12.74
C LEU A 371 26.99 21.02 -12.14
N LEU A 372 27.14 19.70 -11.93
CA LEU A 372 28.39 19.11 -11.43
C LEU A 372 29.60 19.31 -12.36
N GLY A 373 29.39 19.69 -13.62
CA GLY A 373 30.46 20.03 -14.56
C GLY A 373 30.79 21.52 -14.64
N GLN A 374 30.09 22.37 -13.87
CA GLN A 374 30.31 23.82 -13.84
C GLN A 374 31.30 24.20 -12.74
N PRO A 375 32.02 25.33 -12.89
CA PRO A 375 32.91 25.83 -11.84
C PRO A 375 32.13 26.20 -10.58
N GLU A 376 32.72 25.96 -9.40
CA GLU A 376 32.11 26.34 -8.14
C GLU A 376 32.01 27.87 -8.02
N GLY A 377 30.85 28.34 -7.57
CA GLY A 377 30.55 29.76 -7.44
C GLY A 377 29.12 29.99 -6.93
N PRO A 378 28.77 31.27 -6.68
CA PRO A 378 27.45 31.63 -6.15
C PRO A 378 26.30 31.24 -7.11
N GLU A 379 26.54 31.32 -8.43
CA GLU A 379 25.57 30.90 -9.45
C GLU A 379 25.30 29.38 -9.41
N LEU A 380 26.35 28.58 -9.19
CA LEU A 380 26.22 27.13 -9.07
C LEU A 380 25.42 26.76 -7.81
N LEU A 381 25.74 27.39 -6.68
CA LEU A 381 25.04 27.18 -5.42
C LEU A 381 23.55 27.54 -5.53
N ARG A 382 23.24 28.69 -6.16
CA ARG A 382 21.88 29.12 -6.48
C ARG A 382 21.16 28.09 -7.34
N SER A 383 21.79 27.67 -8.44
CA SER A 383 21.23 26.68 -9.38
C SER A 383 20.96 25.34 -8.70
N PHE A 384 21.87 24.90 -7.83
CA PHE A 384 21.69 23.68 -7.03
C PHE A 384 20.51 23.81 -6.06
N ARG A 385 20.43 24.89 -5.27
CA ARG A 385 19.31 25.14 -4.34
C ARG A 385 17.97 25.17 -5.07
N THR A 386 17.88 25.89 -6.21
CA THR A 386 16.68 25.93 -7.05
C THR A 386 16.29 24.54 -7.54
N LEU A 387 17.27 23.73 -7.97
CA LEU A 387 17.01 22.36 -8.41
C LEU A 387 16.53 21.46 -7.27
N VAL A 388 17.06 21.65 -6.05
CA VAL A 388 16.61 20.92 -4.86
C VAL A 388 15.15 21.25 -4.56
N VAL A 389 14.76 22.54 -4.49
CA VAL A 389 13.35 22.93 -4.25
C VAL A 389 12.44 22.36 -5.33
N ARG A 390 12.85 22.44 -6.61
CA ARG A 390 12.07 21.87 -7.72
C ARG A 390 11.89 20.36 -7.60
N THR A 391 12.96 19.64 -7.23
CA THR A 391 12.92 18.20 -7.03
C THR A 391 11.99 17.84 -5.88
N GLU A 392 12.08 18.55 -4.75
CA GLU A 392 11.22 18.31 -3.59
C GLU A 392 9.76 18.69 -3.86
N SER A 393 9.51 19.66 -4.74
CA SER A 393 8.17 19.96 -5.25
C SER A 393 7.60 18.81 -6.07
N THR A 394 8.37 18.25 -7.02
CA THR A 394 7.97 17.05 -7.79
C THR A 394 7.61 15.89 -6.84
N LEU A 395 8.42 15.66 -5.81
CA LEU A 395 8.20 14.55 -4.86
C LEU A 395 7.03 14.79 -3.90
N THR A 396 6.82 16.04 -3.50
CA THR A 396 5.65 16.43 -2.70
C THR A 396 4.36 16.26 -3.49
N GLU A 397 4.36 16.63 -4.77
CA GLU A 397 3.20 16.44 -5.65
C GLU A 397 2.94 14.95 -5.96
N GLU A 398 3.98 14.13 -6.14
CA GLU A 398 3.80 12.67 -6.20
C GLU A 398 3.15 12.13 -4.91
N LEU A 399 3.63 12.56 -3.75
CA LEU A 399 3.09 12.12 -2.47
C LEU A 399 1.61 12.53 -2.32
N ARG A 400 1.24 13.72 -2.79
CA ARG A 400 -0.14 14.20 -2.85
C ARG A 400 -1.01 13.34 -3.78
N ARG A 401 -0.57 13.09 -5.02
CA ARG A 401 -1.27 12.22 -5.98
C ARG A 401 -1.42 10.79 -5.45
N TRP A 402 -0.37 10.26 -4.83
CA TRP A 402 -0.38 8.97 -4.17
C TRP A 402 -1.43 8.93 -3.05
N ARG A 403 -1.49 9.97 -2.21
CA ARG A 403 -2.48 10.08 -1.13
C ARG A 403 -3.90 10.08 -1.68
N ILE A 404 -4.19 10.91 -2.67
CA ILE A 404 -5.53 10.97 -3.31
C ILE A 404 -5.93 9.60 -3.88
N THR A 405 -4.98 8.84 -4.41
CA THR A 405 -5.25 7.52 -5.00
C THR A 405 -5.51 6.44 -3.93
N VAL A 406 -4.92 6.57 -2.75
CA VAL A 406 -4.89 5.51 -1.71
C VAL A 406 -5.81 5.79 -0.53
N ALA A 407 -5.89 7.05 -0.08
CA ALA A 407 -6.86 7.51 0.90
C ALA A 407 -8.20 7.60 0.18
N LYS A 408 -8.88 6.46 0.08
CA LYS A 408 -10.20 6.38 -0.52
C LYS A 408 -11.24 6.72 0.54
N PRO A 409 -11.84 7.92 0.51
CA PRO A 409 -12.85 8.30 1.49
C PRO A 409 -14.07 7.37 1.44
N GLU A 410 -14.33 6.68 0.32
CA GLU A 410 -15.36 5.65 0.17
C GLU A 410 -15.20 4.45 1.14
N PHE A 411 -13.96 4.17 1.57
CA PHE A 411 -13.67 3.15 2.60
C PHE A 411 -13.57 3.75 3.99
N ASP A 412 -13.48 5.08 4.08
CA ASP A 412 -13.45 5.79 5.34
C ASP A 412 -14.90 6.19 5.65
N ALA A 413 -15.66 5.31 6.31
CA ALA A 413 -17.04 5.58 6.67
C ALA A 413 -17.10 6.81 7.60
N GLY A 414 -17.36 7.99 7.02
CA GLY A 414 -17.71 9.19 7.76
C GLY A 414 -19.11 9.02 8.32
N LEU A 415 -19.20 8.90 9.64
CA LEU A 415 -20.33 9.46 10.36
C LEU A 415 -20.04 10.92 10.64
#